data_AF-A0A922DCR8-F1
#
_entry.id   AF-A0A922DCR8-F1
#
_cell.length_a   1.000
_cell.length_b   1.000
_cell.length_c   1.000
_cell.angle_alpha   90.00
_cell.angle_beta   90.00
_cell.angle_gamma   90.00
#
_symmetry.space_group_name_H-M   'P 1'
#
loop_
_entity.id
_entity.type
_entity.pdbx_description
1 polymer ?
#
loop_
_entity_poly.entity_id
_entity_poly.type
_entity_poly.pdbx_seq_one_letter_code
_entity_poly.pdbx_strand_id
1 'polypeptide(L)'
;MAKLSALIFLIIPAVVVVQYMIWTIISNTACTATKFTTSPKFPAILIFGDSTVDDGNNNYIRTLFKSNHRPYGRDFPDHIPTGRFSNGKLVSDFIASVLRIKETIVPPFLDPNLSDEELCTGVSFASAGSGYDNLTTVATGAISMFKQIEYFKKYLVRLKGIVGEADAKKIVNGALYLLSAGTNDFIFNFYDLPRRRLQFNISGYHEFLQNRIQIFIEDLYNLGCRKMCIAGLPPIGCLPIQMTARFENRRDRKCLEDENLDAENYNQKLMRKGFFPFYSWALAWANQEARNRAHGPTKKKSLQPNPRAILKEGMHQPGSSSSNVRPSSTYLYMPTRSEDEPLIL
;
A
#
# COMPACT_ATOMS: atom_id res chain seq x y z
N MET A 1 -63.44 53.98 11.94
CA MET A 1 -62.97 52.98 12.93
C MET A 1 -63.20 51.53 12.51
N ALA A 2 -64.30 51.17 11.81
CA ALA A 2 -64.57 49.78 11.40
C ALA A 2 -63.62 49.15 10.34
N LYS A 3 -62.97 49.96 9.48
CA LYS A 3 -62.00 49.44 8.49
C LYS A 3 -60.61 49.12 9.09
N LEU A 4 -60.26 49.73 10.23
CA LEU A 4 -58.97 49.52 10.88
C LEU A 4 -58.98 48.25 11.74
N SER A 5 -60.13 47.86 12.31
CA SER A 5 -60.27 46.62 13.08
C SER A 5 -60.16 45.38 12.20
N ALA A 6 -60.78 45.37 11.01
CA ALA A 6 -60.74 44.23 10.09
C ALA A 6 -59.32 43.92 9.58
N LEU A 7 -58.49 44.95 9.40
CA LEU A 7 -57.10 44.79 8.97
C LEU A 7 -56.22 44.16 10.07
N ILE A 8 -56.46 44.52 11.33
CA ILE A 8 -55.76 43.97 12.50
C ILE A 8 -56.11 42.49 12.69
N PHE A 9 -57.37 42.10 12.47
CA PHE A 9 -57.81 40.70 12.57
C PHE A 9 -57.21 39.77 11.51
N LEU A 10 -56.76 40.29 10.37
CA LEU A 10 -56.11 39.50 9.31
C LEU A 10 -54.58 39.43 9.45
N ILE A 11 -53.95 40.47 10.01
CA ILE A 11 -52.48 40.54 10.11
C ILE A 11 -51.96 39.70 11.28
N ILE A 12 -52.66 39.69 12.42
CA ILE A 12 -52.20 38.96 13.62
C ILE A 12 -52.04 37.44 13.37
N PRO A 13 -53.02 36.73 12.76
CA PRO A 13 -52.86 35.30 12.47
C PRO A 13 -51.72 35.03 11.49
N ALA A 14 -51.53 35.90 10.49
CA ALA A 14 -50.47 35.76 9.49
C ALA A 14 -49.08 35.90 10.12
N VAL A 15 -48.89 36.87 11.02
CA VAL A 15 -47.61 37.07 11.74
C VAL A 15 -47.30 35.89 12.66
N VAL A 16 -48.30 35.35 13.35
CA VAL A 16 -48.14 34.16 14.22
C VAL A 16 -47.77 32.93 13.40
N VAL A 17 -48.41 32.71 12.25
CA VAL A 17 -48.07 31.60 11.34
C VAL A 17 -46.65 31.74 10.81
N VAL A 18 -46.23 32.95 10.40
CA VAL A 18 -44.86 33.20 9.92
C VAL A 18 -43.84 32.96 11.03
N GLN A 19 -44.09 33.40 12.27
CA GLN A 19 -43.21 33.12 13.40
C GLN A 19 -43.14 31.63 13.74
N TYR A 20 -44.25 30.90 13.65
CA TYR A 20 -44.27 29.45 13.86
C TYR A 20 -43.52 28.70 12.75
N MET A 21 -43.63 29.14 11.50
CA MET A 21 -42.88 28.58 10.37
C MET A 21 -41.38 28.86 10.47
N ILE A 22 -40.98 30.03 10.94
CA ILE A 22 -39.57 30.35 11.21
C ILE A 22 -39.04 29.47 12.36
N TRP A 23 -39.83 29.27 13.41
CA TRP A 23 -39.45 28.43 14.55
C TRP A 23 -39.31 26.95 14.18
N THR A 24 -40.18 26.41 13.31
CA THR A 24 -40.06 25.03 12.81
C THR A 24 -38.89 24.85 11.84
N ILE A 25 -38.56 25.88 11.04
CA ILE A 25 -37.35 25.86 10.20
C ILE A 25 -36.10 25.85 11.07
N ILE A 26 -36.00 26.73 12.08
CA ILE A 26 -34.84 26.80 13.00
C ILE A 26 -34.69 25.53 13.84
N SER A 27 -35.81 24.93 14.27
CA SER A 27 -35.81 23.69 15.07
C SER A 27 -35.39 22.45 14.26
N ASN A 28 -35.61 22.45 12.94
CA ASN A 28 -35.20 21.36 12.05
C ASN A 28 -33.75 21.49 11.51
N THR A 29 -33.09 22.64 11.68
CA THR A 29 -31.66 22.80 11.32
C THR A 29 -30.71 22.36 12.43
N ALA A 30 -31.21 21.98 13.60
CA ALA A 30 -30.42 21.35 14.67
C ALA A 30 -30.30 19.83 14.48
N CYS A 31 -30.24 19.34 13.23
CA CYS A 31 -29.64 18.05 12.95
C CYS A 31 -28.12 18.25 12.97
N THR A 32 -27.53 18.27 14.16
CA THR A 32 -26.10 18.03 14.31
C THR A 32 -25.83 16.65 13.73
N ALA A 33 -25.48 16.59 12.46
CA ALA A 33 -24.70 15.50 11.91
C ALA A 33 -23.38 15.52 12.68
N THR A 34 -23.35 14.85 13.82
CA THR A 34 -22.12 14.39 14.44
C THR A 34 -21.46 13.54 13.39
N LYS A 35 -20.54 14.15 12.62
CA LYS A 35 -19.54 13.40 11.86
C LYS A 35 -18.84 12.55 12.91
N PHE A 36 -19.24 11.29 13.03
CA PHE A 36 -18.46 10.29 13.74
C PHE A 36 -17.13 10.19 13.00
N THR A 37 -16.17 11.03 13.38
CA THR A 37 -14.78 10.91 12.97
C THR A 37 -14.24 9.72 13.73
N THR A 38 -14.48 8.52 13.20
CA THR A 38 -13.77 7.34 13.67
C THR A 38 -12.28 7.62 13.46
N SER A 39 -11.51 7.75 14.53
CA SER A 39 -10.08 7.96 14.43
C SER A 39 -9.45 6.86 13.57
N PRO A 40 -8.47 7.20 12.72
CA PRO A 40 -7.85 6.20 11.85
C PRO A 40 -7.21 5.10 12.69
N LYS A 41 -7.28 3.86 12.20
CA LYS A 41 -6.74 2.68 12.89
C LYS A 41 -5.21 2.74 13.06
N PHE A 42 -4.55 3.50 12.18
CA PHE A 42 -3.11 3.74 12.20
C PHE A 42 -2.87 5.25 12.11
N PRO A 43 -1.91 5.82 12.85
CA PRO A 43 -1.61 7.24 12.81
C PRO A 43 -0.89 7.67 11.53
N ALA A 44 -0.17 6.73 10.88
CA ALA A 44 0.56 6.98 9.64
C ALA A 44 0.70 5.71 8.79
N ILE A 45 1.07 5.89 7.52
CA ILE A 45 1.44 4.83 6.58
C ILE A 45 2.83 5.09 6.01
N LEU A 46 3.74 4.11 6.11
CA LEU A 46 5.13 4.24 5.67
C LEU A 46 5.45 3.16 4.65
N ILE A 47 5.89 3.54 3.46
CA ILE A 47 5.96 2.64 2.30
C ILE A 47 7.40 2.47 1.83
N PHE A 48 7.80 1.22 1.59
CA PHE A 48 9.12 0.82 1.10
C PHE A 48 8.94 -0.13 -0.07
N GLY A 49 9.81 -0.05 -1.07
CA GLY A 49 9.70 -0.98 -2.19
C GLY A 49 10.16 -0.46 -3.54
N ASP A 50 9.53 -1.00 -4.57
CA ASP A 50 9.82 -0.74 -5.98
C ASP A 50 8.71 0.05 -6.69
N SER A 51 8.66 -0.03 -8.02
CA SER A 51 7.71 0.68 -8.88
C SER A 51 6.24 0.44 -8.53
N THR A 52 5.92 -0.70 -7.91
CA THR A 52 4.55 -1.04 -7.51
C THR A 52 3.99 -0.11 -6.44
N VAL A 53 4.87 0.58 -5.70
CA VAL A 53 4.55 1.47 -4.59
C VAL A 53 5.39 2.78 -4.61
N ASP A 54 6.02 3.10 -5.73
CA ASP A 54 6.78 4.35 -5.94
C ASP A 54 5.83 5.48 -6.32
N ASP A 55 5.68 6.43 -5.39
CA ASP A 55 4.80 7.58 -5.52
C ASP A 55 5.44 8.76 -6.28
N GLY A 56 6.67 8.61 -6.77
CA GLY A 56 7.41 9.60 -7.54
C GLY A 56 8.79 9.95 -7.00
N ASN A 57 9.37 9.17 -6.08
CA ASN A 57 10.73 9.43 -5.57
C ASN A 57 11.76 9.41 -6.70
N ASN A 58 11.54 8.56 -7.72
CA ASN A 58 12.42 8.46 -8.87
C ASN A 58 12.51 9.74 -9.71
N ASN A 59 11.58 10.69 -9.54
CA ASN A 59 11.67 11.99 -10.21
C ASN A 59 12.90 12.77 -9.75
N TYR A 60 13.31 12.59 -8.50
CA TYR A 60 14.34 13.37 -7.81
C TYR A 60 15.74 12.73 -7.83
N ILE A 61 15.91 11.63 -8.56
CA ILE A 61 17.20 10.95 -8.74
C ILE A 61 17.52 10.75 -10.23
N ARG A 62 18.77 10.39 -10.54
CA ARG A 62 19.20 10.05 -11.91
C ARG A 62 19.02 8.56 -12.18
N THR A 63 17.90 8.21 -12.82
CA THR A 63 17.57 6.85 -13.26
C THR A 63 16.71 6.90 -14.53
N LEU A 64 16.71 5.80 -15.30
CA LEU A 64 15.80 5.62 -16.44
C LEU A 64 14.40 5.17 -16.01
N PHE A 65 14.24 4.67 -14.79
CA PHE A 65 12.98 4.20 -14.26
C PHE A 65 12.15 5.37 -13.73
N LYS A 66 11.62 6.19 -14.63
CA LYS A 66 10.69 7.28 -14.30
C LYS A 66 9.36 7.07 -15.02
N SER A 67 8.28 7.53 -14.38
CA SER A 67 6.93 7.52 -14.93
C SER A 67 6.27 8.89 -14.81
N ASN A 68 7.07 9.96 -14.82
CA ASN A 68 6.64 11.35 -14.88
C ASN A 68 6.38 11.84 -16.31
N HIS A 69 5.96 10.93 -17.19
CA HIS A 69 5.64 11.23 -18.58
C HIS A 69 4.43 10.40 -19.04
N ARG A 70 3.80 10.79 -20.14
CA ARG A 70 2.70 10.01 -20.74
C ARG A 70 3.19 8.60 -21.15
N PRO A 71 2.37 7.55 -21.06
CA PRO A 71 0.92 7.57 -20.77
C PRO A 71 0.55 7.52 -19.27
N TYR A 72 1.51 7.55 -18.36
CA TYR A 72 1.24 7.53 -16.92
C TYR A 72 0.42 8.74 -16.47
N GLY A 73 -0.29 8.61 -15.36
CA GLY A 73 -1.14 9.68 -14.82
C GLY A 73 -2.42 10.01 -15.61
N ARG A 74 -2.72 9.29 -16.70
CA ARG A 74 -3.92 9.55 -17.53
C ARG A 74 -5.24 9.53 -16.76
N ASP A 75 -5.35 8.70 -15.73
CA ASP A 75 -6.55 8.52 -14.92
C ASP A 75 -6.38 9.15 -13.51
N PHE A 76 -5.30 9.92 -13.29
CA PHE A 76 -5.03 10.67 -12.05
C PHE A 76 -5.77 12.02 -12.07
N PRO A 77 -6.11 12.62 -10.91
CA PRO A 77 -6.57 14.00 -10.87
C PRO A 77 -5.65 14.92 -11.69
N ASP A 78 -6.24 15.75 -12.54
CA ASP A 78 -5.57 16.66 -13.49
C ASP A 78 -4.80 16.01 -14.66
N HIS A 79 -4.87 14.68 -14.81
CA HIS A 79 -4.18 13.93 -15.87
C HIS A 79 -2.65 14.12 -15.88
N ILE A 80 -2.06 14.41 -14.71
CA ILE A 80 -0.63 14.69 -14.55
C ILE A 80 0.14 13.41 -14.16
N PRO A 81 1.21 13.05 -14.87
CA PRO A 81 2.08 11.95 -14.47
C PRO A 81 2.95 12.36 -13.27
N THR A 82 2.62 11.84 -12.09
CA THR A 82 3.32 12.17 -10.84
C THR A 82 4.60 11.35 -10.60
N GLY A 83 4.92 10.39 -11.46
CA GLY A 83 5.98 9.40 -11.20
C GLY A 83 5.48 8.10 -10.57
N ARG A 84 4.15 7.91 -10.49
CA ARG A 84 3.52 6.62 -10.22
C ARG A 84 3.52 5.77 -11.49
N PHE A 85 3.91 4.50 -11.35
CA PHE A 85 3.91 3.51 -12.45
C PHE A 85 2.49 2.96 -12.73
N SER A 86 1.52 3.87 -12.85
CA SER A 86 0.12 3.60 -13.10
C SER A 86 -0.50 4.76 -13.89
N ASN A 87 -1.67 4.54 -14.48
CA ASN A 87 -2.45 5.65 -15.01
C ASN A 87 -3.03 6.53 -13.89
N GLY A 88 -3.12 6.02 -12.66
CA GLY A 88 -3.73 6.76 -11.56
C GLY A 88 -3.05 6.43 -10.22
N LYS A 89 -3.89 6.35 -9.18
CA LYS A 89 -3.46 5.97 -7.83
C LYS A 89 -2.84 4.57 -7.79
N LEU A 90 -1.88 4.38 -6.90
CA LEU A 90 -1.29 3.08 -6.58
C LEU A 90 -2.13 2.35 -5.53
N VAL A 91 -1.88 1.05 -5.36
CA VAL A 91 -2.56 0.25 -4.32
C VAL A 91 -2.30 0.83 -2.92
N SER A 92 -1.10 1.36 -2.67
CA SER A 92 -0.74 2.09 -1.45
C SER A 92 -1.68 3.27 -1.16
N ASP A 93 -2.00 4.09 -2.18
CA ASP A 93 -2.92 5.22 -2.05
C ASP A 93 -4.33 4.75 -1.65
N PHE A 94 -4.80 3.67 -2.28
CA PHE A 94 -6.10 3.09 -1.93
C PHE A 94 -6.12 2.55 -0.50
N ILE A 95 -5.06 1.88 -0.05
CA ILE A 95 -4.94 1.40 1.33
C ILE A 95 -4.97 2.57 2.31
N ALA A 96 -4.19 3.64 2.05
CA ALA A 96 -4.17 4.83 2.88
C ALA A 96 -5.56 5.48 3.01
N SER A 97 -6.29 5.56 1.88
CA SER A 97 -7.64 6.14 1.82
C SER A 97 -8.70 5.27 2.53
N VAL A 98 -8.72 3.96 2.28
CA VAL A 98 -9.67 3.03 2.90
C VAL A 98 -9.48 2.95 4.42
N LEU A 99 -8.23 3.04 4.88
CA LEU A 99 -7.91 3.06 6.30
C LEU A 99 -8.04 4.45 6.94
N ARG A 100 -8.46 5.46 6.17
CA ARG A 100 -8.65 6.85 6.59
C ARG A 100 -7.37 7.50 7.15
N ILE A 101 -6.20 7.00 6.75
CA ILE A 101 -4.90 7.55 7.17
C ILE A 101 -4.62 8.84 6.40
N LYS A 102 -4.93 8.84 5.10
CA LYS A 102 -4.77 10.01 4.21
C LYS A 102 -5.98 10.10 3.26
N GLU A 103 -6.45 11.32 2.98
CA GLU A 103 -7.66 11.53 2.17
C GLU A 103 -7.40 11.35 0.67
N THR A 104 -6.22 11.76 0.19
CA THR A 104 -5.90 11.85 -1.23
C THR A 104 -4.92 10.78 -1.68
N ILE A 105 -3.64 10.93 -1.35
CA ILE A 105 -2.51 10.12 -1.83
C ILE A 105 -1.38 10.09 -0.80
N VAL A 106 -0.45 9.16 -0.96
CA VAL A 106 0.81 9.16 -0.21
C VAL A 106 1.87 9.94 -1.00
N PRO A 107 2.56 10.93 -0.40
CA PRO A 107 3.60 11.67 -1.10
C PRO A 107 4.95 10.94 -1.08
N PRO A 108 5.80 11.15 -2.12
CA PRO A 108 7.18 10.67 -2.10
C PRO A 108 8.00 11.47 -1.09
N PHE A 109 8.82 10.80 -0.28
CA PHE A 109 9.66 11.43 0.72
C PHE A 109 10.66 12.46 0.14
N LEU A 110 11.09 12.26 -1.10
CA LEU A 110 12.05 13.16 -1.77
C LEU A 110 11.41 14.41 -2.39
N ASP A 111 10.09 14.61 -2.27
CA ASP A 111 9.46 15.84 -2.74
C ASP A 111 9.98 17.05 -1.95
N PRO A 112 10.61 18.05 -2.60
CA PRO A 112 11.08 19.25 -1.93
C PRO A 112 9.93 20.09 -1.34
N ASN A 113 8.70 19.90 -1.82
CA ASN A 113 7.50 20.58 -1.34
C ASN A 113 6.70 19.74 -0.33
N LEU A 114 7.24 18.62 0.16
CA LEU A 114 6.59 17.79 1.17
C LEU A 114 6.33 18.62 2.44
N SER A 115 5.06 18.84 2.78
CA SER A 115 4.68 19.57 4.00
C SER A 115 4.88 18.75 5.27
N ASP A 116 4.94 19.43 6.41
CA ASP A 116 5.11 18.79 7.71
C ASP A 116 3.86 17.98 8.11
N GLU A 117 2.66 18.45 7.75
CA GLU A 117 1.39 17.74 8.00
C GLU A 117 1.31 16.43 7.20
N GLU A 118 1.72 16.47 5.94
CA GLU A 118 1.79 15.30 5.07
C GLU A 118 2.82 14.30 5.59
N LEU A 119 3.97 14.78 6.08
CA LEU A 119 5.00 13.95 6.69
C LEU A 119 4.49 13.23 7.96
N CYS A 120 3.73 13.93 8.81
CA CYS A 120 3.20 13.38 10.06
C CYS A 120 2.27 12.18 9.86
N THR A 121 1.54 12.14 8.75
CA THR A 121 0.59 11.06 8.40
C THR A 121 1.20 10.00 7.48
N GLY A 122 2.47 10.17 7.10
CA GLY A 122 3.28 9.15 6.43
C GLY A 122 3.53 9.41 4.94
N VAL A 123 4.58 8.75 4.45
CA VAL A 123 5.24 8.99 3.15
C VAL A 123 5.71 7.67 2.53
N SER A 124 6.08 7.70 1.25
CA SER A 124 6.76 6.59 0.58
C SER A 124 8.25 6.86 0.39
N PHE A 125 9.06 5.86 0.69
CA PHE A 125 10.50 5.78 0.42
C PHE A 125 10.81 4.89 -0.79
N ALA A 126 9.80 4.29 -1.40
CA ALA A 126 9.95 3.34 -2.50
C ALA A 126 10.57 3.98 -3.74
N SER A 127 11.18 3.16 -4.58
CA SER A 127 11.89 3.61 -5.77
C SER A 127 11.84 2.57 -6.87
N ALA A 128 11.29 2.95 -8.02
CA ALA A 128 11.17 2.06 -9.17
C ALA A 128 12.51 1.51 -9.65
N GLY A 129 12.54 0.21 -9.91
CA GLY A 129 13.77 -0.54 -10.21
C GLY A 129 14.54 -1.01 -8.97
N SER A 130 13.99 -0.85 -7.76
CA SER A 130 14.59 -1.39 -6.53
C SER A 130 14.32 -2.87 -6.33
N GLY A 131 15.18 -3.49 -5.52
CA GLY A 131 15.05 -4.87 -5.07
C GLY A 131 15.91 -5.12 -3.84
N TYR A 132 15.74 -6.27 -3.21
CA TYR A 132 16.47 -6.70 -2.02
C TYR A 132 17.91 -7.15 -2.35
N ASP A 133 18.20 -7.51 -3.60
CA ASP A 133 19.57 -7.72 -4.07
C ASP A 133 20.19 -6.39 -4.53
N ASN A 134 21.31 -6.01 -3.92
CA ASN A 134 22.03 -4.79 -4.27
C ASN A 134 22.41 -4.72 -5.76
N LEU A 135 22.65 -5.87 -6.42
CA LEU A 135 22.95 -5.91 -7.85
C LEU A 135 21.82 -5.30 -8.70
N THR A 136 20.58 -5.41 -8.24
CA THR A 136 19.41 -4.82 -8.92
C THR A 136 19.60 -3.31 -9.06
N THR A 137 19.92 -2.62 -7.96
CA THR A 137 20.09 -1.16 -7.99
C THR A 137 21.37 -0.69 -8.66
N VAL A 138 22.40 -1.54 -8.73
CA VAL A 138 23.58 -1.27 -9.57
C VAL A 138 23.19 -1.24 -11.05
N ALA A 139 22.28 -2.10 -11.48
CA ALA A 139 21.79 -2.13 -12.86
C ALA A 139 20.80 -0.99 -13.16
N THR A 140 19.93 -0.64 -12.20
CA THR A 140 18.81 0.29 -12.44
C THR A 140 19.09 1.75 -12.06
N GLY A 141 20.10 2.00 -11.21
CA GLY A 141 20.34 3.32 -10.62
C GLY A 141 19.24 3.78 -9.66
N ALA A 142 18.38 2.86 -9.22
CA ALA A 142 17.31 3.11 -8.25
C ALA A 142 17.84 3.28 -6.81
N ILE A 143 16.99 3.77 -5.90
CA ILE A 143 17.30 3.87 -4.48
C ILE A 143 17.21 2.47 -3.85
N SER A 144 18.35 1.85 -3.58
CA SER A 144 18.42 0.54 -2.92
C SER A 144 17.58 0.47 -1.64
N MET A 145 17.09 -0.72 -1.29
CA MET A 145 16.31 -0.93 -0.06
C MET A 145 17.07 -0.40 1.17
N PHE A 146 18.38 -0.62 1.25
CA PHE A 146 19.23 -0.03 2.30
C PHE A 146 19.15 1.50 2.34
N LYS A 147 19.22 2.17 1.17
CA LYS A 147 19.09 3.62 1.08
C LYS A 147 17.70 4.11 1.46
N GLN A 148 16.65 3.32 1.23
CA GLN A 148 15.30 3.63 1.72
C GLN A 148 15.24 3.63 3.26
N ILE A 149 15.98 2.75 3.95
CA ILE A 149 16.15 2.81 5.42
C ILE A 149 16.88 4.10 5.83
N GLU A 150 17.91 4.53 5.10
CA GLU A 150 18.57 5.82 5.39
C GLU A 150 17.61 7.00 5.26
N TYR A 151 16.74 7.00 4.25
CA TYR A 151 15.70 8.02 4.13
C TYR A 151 14.67 7.93 5.26
N PHE A 152 14.32 6.73 5.70
CA PHE A 152 13.49 6.57 6.88
C PHE A 152 14.15 7.14 8.14
N LYS A 153 15.46 6.94 8.34
CA LYS A 153 16.19 7.59 9.45
C LYS A 153 16.12 9.12 9.38
N LYS A 154 16.21 9.70 8.18
CA LYS A 154 16.02 11.15 7.98
C LYS A 154 14.59 11.59 8.27
N TYR A 155 13.60 10.81 7.85
CA TYR A 155 12.19 11.01 8.20
C TYR A 155 11.98 11.03 9.72
N LEU A 156 12.59 10.11 10.47
CA LEU A 156 12.48 10.06 11.92
C LEU A 156 13.01 11.33 12.58
N VAL A 157 14.14 11.88 12.10
CA VAL A 157 14.70 13.15 12.62
C VAL A 157 13.73 14.31 12.35
N ARG A 158 13.21 14.42 11.11
CA ARG A 158 12.28 15.49 10.74
C ARG A 158 10.97 15.38 11.53
N LEU A 159 10.40 14.17 11.64
CA LEU A 159 9.19 13.90 12.42
C LEU A 159 9.37 14.31 13.89
N LYS A 160 10.48 13.93 14.53
CA LYS A 160 10.80 14.35 15.90
C LYS A 160 10.88 15.87 16.04
N GLY A 161 11.42 16.58 15.04
CA GLY A 161 11.46 18.04 15.03
C GLY A 161 10.08 18.70 14.97
N ILE A 162 9.11 18.05 14.31
CA ILE A 162 7.75 18.59 14.12
C ILE A 162 6.86 18.29 15.34
N VAL A 163 6.81 17.03 15.78
CA VAL A 163 5.83 16.58 16.80
C VAL A 163 6.47 16.29 18.17
N GLY A 164 7.79 16.42 18.29
CA GLY A 164 8.53 16.01 19.50
C GLY A 164 8.75 14.50 19.59
N GLU A 165 9.64 14.10 20.49
CA GLU A 165 10.13 12.71 20.54
C GLU A 165 9.07 11.69 20.98
N ALA A 166 8.26 12.04 21.98
CA ALA A 166 7.23 11.15 22.52
C ALA A 166 6.16 10.82 21.48
N ASP A 167 5.68 11.82 20.74
CA ASP A 167 4.63 11.62 19.74
C ASP A 167 5.19 11.02 18.44
N ALA A 168 6.42 11.37 18.04
CA ALA A 168 7.10 10.68 16.94
C ALA A 168 7.20 9.18 17.22
N LYS A 169 7.57 8.77 18.44
CA LYS A 169 7.60 7.35 18.84
C LYS A 169 6.23 6.69 18.76
N LYS A 170 5.15 7.38 19.17
CA LYS A 170 3.77 6.86 19.04
C LYS A 170 3.36 6.68 17.58
N ILE A 171 3.66 7.65 16.72
CA ILE A 171 3.37 7.58 15.28
C ILE A 171 4.10 6.40 14.65
N VAL A 172 5.43 6.32 14.85
CA VAL A 172 6.29 5.29 14.26
C VAL A 172 5.92 3.88 14.71
N ASN A 173 5.68 3.67 16.01
CA ASN A 173 5.24 2.38 16.55
C ASN A 173 3.81 2.03 16.12
N GLY A 174 2.97 3.04 15.93
CA GLY A 174 1.56 2.88 15.57
C GLY A 174 1.33 2.68 14.08
N ALA A 175 2.23 3.15 13.22
CA ALA A 175 2.11 3.22 11.78
C ALA A 175 1.97 1.86 11.11
N LEU A 176 1.33 1.86 9.94
CA LEU A 176 1.28 0.73 9.02
C LEU A 176 2.43 0.82 8.02
N TYR A 177 3.22 -0.24 7.92
CA TYR A 177 4.34 -0.30 6.99
C TYR A 177 3.99 -1.23 5.84
N LEU A 178 4.12 -0.75 4.60
CA LEU A 178 3.95 -1.58 3.40
C LEU A 178 5.28 -1.79 2.72
N LEU A 179 5.65 -3.05 2.49
CA LEU A 179 6.89 -3.45 1.84
C LEU A 179 6.54 -4.19 0.54
N SER A 180 6.93 -3.65 -0.61
CA SER A 180 6.69 -4.30 -1.90
C SER A 180 7.88 -4.20 -2.84
N ALA A 181 8.69 -5.26 -2.88
CA ALA A 181 9.86 -5.39 -3.74
C ALA A 181 10.16 -6.87 -3.97
N GLY A 182 11.10 -7.16 -4.87
CA GLY A 182 11.57 -8.52 -5.16
C GLY A 182 11.42 -8.92 -6.63
N THR A 183 10.40 -8.37 -7.31
CA THR A 183 10.13 -8.64 -8.73
C THR A 183 11.35 -8.33 -9.59
N ASN A 184 11.98 -7.18 -9.35
CA ASN A 184 13.17 -6.74 -10.06
C ASN A 184 14.40 -7.63 -9.79
N ASP A 185 14.51 -8.24 -8.60
CA ASP A 185 15.63 -9.13 -8.27
C ASP A 185 15.62 -10.40 -9.12
N PHE A 186 14.43 -10.95 -9.37
CA PHE A 186 14.27 -12.10 -10.26
C PHE A 186 14.49 -11.69 -11.71
N ILE A 187 13.77 -10.66 -12.17
CA ILE A 187 13.81 -10.23 -13.56
C ILE A 187 15.21 -9.82 -13.96
N PHE A 188 15.83 -8.86 -13.26
CA PHE A 188 17.12 -8.34 -13.69
C PHE A 188 18.27 -9.31 -13.40
N ASN A 189 18.37 -9.87 -12.19
CA ASN A 189 19.59 -10.58 -11.81
C ASN A 189 19.56 -12.07 -12.07
N PHE A 190 18.35 -12.67 -12.16
CA PHE A 190 18.20 -14.10 -12.39
C PHE A 190 17.85 -14.38 -13.86
N TYR A 191 16.82 -13.75 -14.44
CA TYR A 191 16.36 -14.06 -15.79
C TYR A 191 17.06 -13.25 -16.90
N ASP A 192 17.02 -11.91 -16.84
CA ASP A 192 17.43 -11.03 -17.94
C ASP A 192 18.96 -10.86 -18.00
N LEU A 193 19.60 -10.61 -16.87
CA LEU A 193 21.05 -10.58 -16.71
C LEU A 193 21.45 -11.74 -15.79
N PRO A 194 21.76 -12.94 -16.32
CA PRO A 194 21.86 -14.18 -15.55
C PRO A 194 23.11 -14.28 -14.64
N ARG A 195 23.63 -13.15 -14.13
CA ARG A 195 24.75 -13.09 -13.19
C ARG A 195 24.50 -13.93 -11.95
N ARG A 196 23.27 -13.90 -11.40
CA ARG A 196 22.93 -14.72 -10.21
C ARG A 196 22.68 -16.18 -10.55
N ARG A 197 22.26 -16.52 -11.77
CA ARG A 197 22.18 -17.92 -12.24
C ARG A 197 23.53 -18.63 -12.29
N LEU A 198 24.63 -17.88 -12.43
CA LEU A 198 25.98 -18.43 -12.36
C LEU A 198 26.43 -18.74 -10.92
N GLN A 199 25.73 -18.21 -9.92
CA GLN A 199 26.10 -18.32 -8.50
C GLN A 199 25.11 -19.16 -7.70
N PHE A 200 23.84 -19.16 -8.11
CA PHE A 200 22.75 -19.81 -7.41
C PHE A 200 21.89 -20.58 -8.41
N ASN A 201 21.42 -21.75 -7.98
CA ASN A 201 20.17 -22.28 -8.53
C ASN A 201 18.98 -21.46 -8.00
N ILE A 202 17.79 -21.68 -8.56
CA ILE A 202 16.62 -20.86 -8.21
C ILE A 202 16.24 -20.96 -6.72
N SER A 203 16.29 -22.17 -6.14
CA SER A 203 15.97 -22.38 -4.73
C SER A 203 16.92 -21.64 -3.79
N GLY A 204 18.22 -21.66 -4.09
CA GLY A 204 19.25 -20.92 -3.35
C GLY A 204 19.11 -19.41 -3.50
N TYR A 205 18.68 -18.93 -4.68
CA TYR A 205 18.40 -17.51 -4.87
C TYR A 205 17.16 -17.06 -4.07
N HIS A 206 16.14 -17.91 -3.93
CA HIS A 206 15.00 -17.63 -3.04
C HIS A 206 15.46 -17.44 -1.58
N GLU A 207 16.35 -18.32 -1.10
CA GLU A 207 16.88 -18.26 0.26
C GLU A 207 17.74 -17.02 0.48
N PHE A 208 18.59 -16.68 -0.50
CA PHE A 208 19.37 -15.45 -0.50
C PHE A 208 18.49 -14.21 -0.35
N LEU A 209 17.42 -14.09 -1.17
CA LEU A 209 16.50 -12.95 -1.10
C LEU A 209 15.70 -12.91 0.20
N GLN A 210 15.26 -14.07 0.71
CA GLN A 210 14.55 -14.13 1.98
C GLN A 210 15.41 -13.70 3.17
N ASN A 211 16.70 -14.05 3.15
CA ASN A 211 17.63 -13.55 4.16
C ASN A 211 17.77 -12.02 4.09
N ARG A 212 17.83 -11.44 2.88
CA ARG A 212 17.87 -9.98 2.70
C ARG A 212 16.60 -9.29 3.21
N ILE A 213 15.43 -9.90 2.98
CA ILE A 213 14.15 -9.40 3.51
C ILE A 213 14.14 -9.44 5.03
N GLN A 214 14.61 -10.54 5.62
CA GLN A 214 14.67 -10.68 7.07
C GLN A 214 15.54 -9.58 7.70
N ILE A 215 16.74 -9.34 7.16
CA ILE A 215 17.63 -8.25 7.60
C ILE A 215 16.91 -6.89 7.49
N PHE A 216 16.26 -6.62 6.36
CA PHE A 216 15.53 -5.37 6.14
C PHE A 216 14.40 -5.15 7.16
N ILE A 217 13.67 -6.22 7.49
CA ILE A 217 12.60 -6.20 8.50
C ILE A 217 13.17 -5.96 9.89
N GLU A 218 14.25 -6.65 10.25
CA GLU A 218 14.94 -6.47 11.53
C GLU A 218 15.43 -5.03 11.69
N ASP A 219 16.01 -4.43 10.66
CA ASP A 219 16.42 -3.02 10.65
C ASP A 219 15.25 -2.07 10.90
N LEU A 220 14.11 -2.27 10.21
CA LEU A 220 12.91 -1.45 10.44
C LEU A 220 12.34 -1.66 11.84
N TYR A 221 12.34 -2.89 12.35
CA TYR A 221 11.86 -3.20 13.69
C TYR A 221 12.70 -2.51 14.76
N ASN A 222 14.03 -2.51 14.61
CA ASN A 222 14.96 -1.81 15.49
C ASN A 222 14.74 -0.29 15.48
N LEU A 223 14.20 0.25 14.39
CA LEU A 223 13.83 1.66 14.25
C LEU A 223 12.41 1.99 14.75
N GLY A 224 11.69 1.02 15.33
CA GLY A 224 10.36 1.23 15.95
C GLY A 224 9.19 0.71 15.13
N CYS A 225 9.40 0.14 13.95
CA CYS A 225 8.31 -0.46 13.19
C CYS A 225 7.69 -1.66 13.92
N ARG A 226 6.35 -1.73 13.99
CA ARG A 226 5.63 -2.85 14.64
C ARG A 226 4.58 -3.52 13.78
N LYS A 227 4.02 -2.84 12.78
CA LYS A 227 2.89 -3.37 11.98
C LYS A 227 3.25 -3.33 10.50
N MET A 228 3.74 -4.45 9.99
CA MET A 228 4.22 -4.58 8.61
C MET A 228 3.28 -5.45 7.77
N CYS A 229 3.10 -5.05 6.53
CA CYS A 229 2.55 -5.87 5.45
C CYS A 229 3.62 -6.03 4.37
N ILE A 230 4.03 -7.27 4.12
CA ILE A 230 5.08 -7.59 3.15
C ILE A 230 4.43 -8.23 1.93
N ALA A 231 4.75 -7.74 0.74
CA ALA A 231 4.26 -8.31 -0.50
C ALA A 231 5.06 -9.54 -0.92
N GLY A 232 4.34 -10.54 -1.43
CA GLY A 232 4.94 -11.59 -2.25
C GLY A 232 5.13 -11.11 -3.69
N LEU A 233 5.71 -11.98 -4.51
CA LEU A 233 5.89 -11.75 -5.93
C LEU A 233 4.59 -11.96 -6.71
N PRO A 234 4.32 -11.15 -7.75
CA PRO A 234 3.30 -11.47 -8.73
C PRO A 234 3.78 -12.63 -9.65
N PRO A 235 2.91 -13.17 -10.51
CA PRO A 235 3.28 -14.00 -11.66
C PRO A 235 4.19 -13.21 -12.61
N ILE A 236 5.49 -13.23 -12.33
CA ILE A 236 6.50 -12.42 -13.02
C ILE A 236 6.62 -12.77 -14.52
N GLY A 237 6.36 -14.03 -14.89
CA GLY A 237 6.36 -14.48 -16.28
C GLY A 237 5.20 -13.94 -17.11
N CYS A 238 4.17 -13.39 -16.47
CA CYS A 238 3.05 -12.70 -17.13
C CYS A 238 3.26 -11.18 -17.23
N LEU A 239 4.41 -10.65 -16.82
CA LEU A 239 4.67 -9.22 -16.96
C LEU A 239 4.85 -8.88 -18.45
N PRO A 240 4.26 -7.77 -18.95
CA PRO A 240 4.32 -7.42 -20.37
C PRO A 240 5.74 -7.36 -20.93
N ILE A 241 6.72 -6.93 -20.12
CA ILE A 241 8.12 -6.89 -20.51
C ILE A 241 8.71 -8.29 -20.71
N GLN A 242 8.43 -9.24 -19.80
CA GLN A 242 8.88 -10.62 -19.93
C GLN A 242 8.21 -11.33 -21.11
N MET A 243 6.89 -11.18 -21.25
CA MET A 243 6.13 -11.70 -22.38
C MET A 243 6.58 -11.10 -23.73
N THR A 244 7.20 -9.93 -23.76
CA THR A 244 7.64 -9.30 -25.01
C THR A 244 9.11 -9.57 -25.30
N ALA A 245 9.98 -9.59 -24.27
CA ALA A 245 11.41 -9.77 -24.43
C ALA A 245 11.81 -11.21 -24.77
N ARG A 246 11.00 -12.21 -24.38
CA ARG A 246 11.31 -13.64 -24.58
C ARG A 246 10.78 -14.26 -25.86
N PHE A 247 9.88 -13.57 -26.57
CA PHE A 247 9.24 -14.12 -27.76
C PHE A 247 9.73 -13.39 -29.01
N GLU A 248 10.31 -14.15 -29.95
CA GLU A 248 10.71 -13.63 -31.26
C GLU A 248 9.48 -13.20 -32.08
N ASN A 249 8.40 -13.98 -31.99
CA ASN A 249 7.12 -13.64 -32.63
C ASN A 249 6.19 -12.89 -31.67
N ARG A 250 5.89 -11.63 -32.00
CA ARG A 250 4.98 -10.76 -31.23
C ARG A 250 3.55 -11.30 -31.10
N ARG A 251 3.15 -12.25 -31.95
CA ARG A 251 1.82 -12.89 -31.90
C ARG A 251 1.73 -14.05 -30.91
N ASP A 252 2.86 -14.57 -30.44
CA ASP A 252 2.91 -15.74 -29.55
C ASP A 252 3.24 -15.37 -28.09
N ARG A 253 3.02 -14.10 -27.72
CA ARG A 253 3.28 -13.61 -26.36
C ARG A 253 2.36 -14.31 -25.37
N LYS A 254 2.92 -15.27 -24.63
CA LYS A 254 2.27 -16.01 -23.55
C LYS A 254 3.05 -15.83 -22.26
N CYS A 255 2.41 -16.15 -21.14
CA CYS A 255 3.10 -16.16 -19.86
C CYS A 255 4.23 -17.21 -19.87
N LEU A 256 5.33 -16.90 -19.21
CA LEU A 256 6.43 -17.83 -18.97
C LEU A 256 6.11 -18.61 -17.69
N GLU A 257 5.58 -19.82 -17.84
CA GLU A 257 5.07 -20.59 -16.70
C GLU A 257 6.14 -20.99 -15.69
N ASP A 258 7.37 -21.23 -16.15
CA ASP A 258 8.49 -21.53 -15.25
C ASP A 258 8.80 -20.35 -14.31
N GLU A 259 8.77 -19.11 -14.82
CA GLU A 259 9.01 -17.92 -13.99
C GLU A 259 7.84 -17.67 -13.01
N ASN A 260 6.61 -17.97 -13.44
CA ASN A 260 5.44 -17.90 -12.56
C ASN A 260 5.52 -18.93 -11.42
N LEU A 261 5.94 -20.16 -11.73
CA LEU A 261 6.13 -21.24 -10.76
C LEU A 261 7.22 -20.88 -9.76
N ASP A 262 8.32 -20.28 -10.22
CA ASP A 262 9.39 -19.81 -9.35
C ASP A 262 8.90 -18.72 -8.37
N ALA A 263 8.11 -17.76 -8.86
CA ALA A 263 7.47 -16.75 -8.01
C ALA A 263 6.50 -17.35 -6.99
N GLU A 264 5.72 -18.36 -7.37
CA GLU A 264 4.83 -19.08 -6.46
C GLU A 264 5.62 -19.82 -5.37
N ASN A 265 6.66 -20.56 -5.75
CA ASN A 265 7.55 -21.28 -4.84
C ASN A 265 8.23 -20.33 -3.85
N TYR A 266 8.65 -19.15 -4.33
CA TYR A 266 9.19 -18.09 -3.49
C TYR A 266 8.18 -17.62 -2.44
N ASN A 267 6.94 -17.35 -2.86
CA ASN A 267 5.87 -16.90 -1.97
C ASN A 267 5.51 -17.95 -0.91
N GLN A 268 5.48 -19.23 -1.28
CA GLN A 268 5.25 -20.32 -0.32
C GLN A 268 6.36 -20.39 0.74
N LYS A 269 7.63 -20.20 0.33
CA LYS A 269 8.75 -20.12 1.27
C LYS A 269 8.65 -18.89 2.18
N LEU A 270 8.24 -17.73 1.65
CA LEU A 270 8.04 -16.50 2.43
C LEU A 270 6.95 -16.68 3.50
N MET A 271 5.83 -17.32 3.14
CA MET A 271 4.73 -17.65 4.07
C MET A 271 5.16 -18.58 5.21
N ARG A 272 6.01 -19.58 4.92
CA ARG A 272 6.53 -20.50 5.94
C ARG A 272 7.40 -19.81 7.00
N LYS A 273 7.98 -18.65 6.69
CA LYS A 273 8.72 -17.80 7.66
C LYS A 273 7.81 -16.89 8.49
N GLY A 274 6.49 -17.11 8.44
CA GLY A 274 5.50 -16.34 9.20
C GLY A 274 5.03 -15.07 8.47
N PHE A 275 5.58 -14.75 7.31
CA PHE A 275 5.17 -13.55 6.56
C PHE A 275 3.97 -13.86 5.67
N PHE A 276 2.78 -13.42 6.08
CA PHE A 276 1.58 -13.56 5.27
C PHE A 276 1.50 -12.42 4.26
N PRO A 277 1.61 -12.70 2.94
CA PRO A 277 1.53 -11.66 1.94
C PRO A 277 0.09 -11.12 1.90
N PHE A 278 -0.07 -9.83 2.20
CA PHE A 278 -1.34 -9.10 2.13
C PHE A 278 -2.05 -9.25 0.77
N TYR A 279 -1.25 -9.58 -0.25
CA TYR A 279 -1.60 -9.59 -1.65
C TYR A 279 -2.12 -10.93 -2.19
N SER A 280 -2.19 -11.99 -1.38
CA SER A 280 -2.56 -13.31 -1.91
C SER A 280 -3.95 -13.35 -2.56
N TRP A 281 -4.85 -12.39 -2.31
CA TRP A 281 -6.17 -12.33 -2.96
C TRP A 281 -6.35 -11.16 -3.94
N ALA A 282 -5.87 -9.95 -3.62
CA ALA A 282 -6.01 -8.79 -4.51
C ALA A 282 -5.09 -8.87 -5.75
N LEU A 283 -3.86 -9.35 -5.55
CA LEU A 283 -2.98 -9.71 -6.67
C LEU A 283 -3.47 -11.01 -7.30
N ALA A 284 -3.92 -12.04 -6.57
CA ALA A 284 -4.54 -13.21 -7.23
C ALA A 284 -5.76 -12.84 -8.08
N TRP A 285 -6.54 -11.83 -7.70
CA TRP A 285 -7.62 -11.27 -8.52
C TRP A 285 -7.07 -10.49 -9.72
N ALA A 286 -6.12 -9.56 -9.53
CA ALA A 286 -5.50 -8.84 -10.64
C ALA A 286 -4.75 -9.78 -11.61
N ASN A 287 -4.19 -10.86 -11.09
CA ASN A 287 -3.48 -11.94 -11.79
C ASN A 287 -4.47 -12.91 -12.44
N GLN A 288 -5.61 -13.21 -11.79
CA GLN A 288 -6.69 -13.97 -12.41
C GLN A 288 -7.30 -13.17 -13.55
N GLU A 289 -7.48 -11.87 -13.37
CA GLU A 289 -7.97 -10.95 -14.39
C GLU A 289 -6.97 -10.78 -15.53
N ALA A 290 -5.67 -10.68 -15.23
CA ALA A 290 -4.59 -10.71 -16.24
C ALA A 290 -4.53 -12.05 -16.99
N ARG A 291 -4.67 -13.19 -16.28
CA ARG A 291 -4.75 -14.53 -16.88
C ARG A 291 -6.00 -14.70 -17.75
N ASN A 292 -7.16 -14.22 -17.29
CA ASN A 292 -8.42 -14.21 -18.04
C ASN A 292 -8.33 -13.35 -19.30
N ARG A 293 -7.57 -12.24 -19.26
CA ARG A 293 -7.30 -11.39 -20.44
C ARG A 293 -6.28 -12.00 -21.40
N ALA A 294 -5.30 -12.74 -20.89
CA ALA A 294 -4.27 -13.40 -21.71
C ALA A 294 -4.77 -14.70 -22.38
N HIS A 295 -5.68 -15.45 -21.74
CA HIS A 295 -6.11 -16.79 -22.18
C HIS A 295 -7.61 -16.89 -22.51
N GLY A 296 -8.36 -15.77 -22.46
CA GLY A 296 -9.82 -15.75 -22.60
C GLY A 296 -10.56 -16.24 -21.34
N PRO A 297 -11.84 -15.89 -21.16
CA PRO A 297 -12.58 -16.20 -19.94
C PRO A 297 -12.86 -17.71 -19.83
N THR A 298 -12.22 -18.39 -18.87
CA THR A 298 -12.71 -19.70 -18.41
C THR A 298 -14.06 -19.51 -17.70
N LYS A 299 -15.03 -20.41 -17.92
CA LYS A 299 -16.43 -20.38 -17.44
C LYS A 299 -16.63 -20.44 -15.90
N LYS A 300 -15.93 -19.61 -15.12
CA LYS A 300 -16.28 -19.34 -13.72
C LYS A 300 -16.67 -17.86 -13.62
N LYS A 301 -17.93 -17.60 -13.29
CA LYS A 301 -18.52 -16.26 -13.12
C LYS A 301 -17.58 -15.36 -12.30
N SER A 302 -17.31 -14.16 -12.83
CA SER A 302 -16.67 -13.09 -12.09
C SER A 302 -17.53 -12.69 -10.90
N LEU A 303 -17.13 -13.09 -9.69
CA LEU A 303 -17.61 -12.46 -8.48
C LEU A 303 -16.82 -11.17 -8.31
N GLN A 304 -17.45 -10.02 -8.54
CA GLN A 304 -16.92 -8.75 -8.03
C GLN A 304 -17.03 -8.77 -6.50
N PRO A 305 -15.92 -8.70 -5.74
CA PRO A 305 -16.01 -8.70 -4.29
C PRO A 305 -16.39 -7.31 -3.77
N ASN A 306 -17.34 -7.29 -2.84
CA ASN A 306 -17.73 -6.10 -2.08
C ASN A 306 -16.55 -5.63 -1.22
N PRO A 307 -16.07 -4.37 -1.32
CA PRO A 307 -14.94 -3.86 -0.55
C PRO A 307 -15.09 -3.99 0.98
N ARG A 308 -16.33 -4.03 1.50
CA ARG A 308 -16.59 -4.26 2.93
C ARG A 308 -16.45 -5.73 3.36
N ALA A 309 -16.55 -6.69 2.44
CA ALA A 309 -16.33 -8.11 2.71
C ALA A 309 -14.82 -8.45 2.75
N ILE A 310 -14.00 -7.72 1.97
CA ILE A 310 -12.53 -7.86 1.90
C ILE A 310 -11.86 -7.70 3.27
N LEU A 311 -12.41 -6.84 4.14
CA LEU A 311 -11.90 -6.63 5.50
C LEU A 311 -12.48 -7.62 6.53
N LYS A 312 -13.63 -8.25 6.25
CA LYS A 312 -14.26 -9.21 7.17
C LYS A 312 -13.73 -10.63 7.02
N GLU A 313 -13.47 -11.08 5.80
CA GLU A 313 -13.00 -12.46 5.56
C GLU A 313 -11.52 -12.66 5.93
N GLY A 314 -10.71 -11.60 5.94
CA GLY A 314 -9.36 -11.63 6.54
C GLY A 314 -9.34 -11.77 8.07
N MET A 315 -10.50 -11.81 8.73
CA MET A 315 -10.65 -11.98 10.18
C MET A 315 -11.32 -13.30 10.60
N HIS A 316 -11.63 -14.22 9.68
CA HIS A 316 -12.23 -15.52 10.01
C HIS A 316 -11.32 -16.70 9.63
N GLN A 317 -10.99 -17.52 10.63
CA GLN A 317 -10.30 -18.79 10.49
C GLN A 317 -11.28 -19.91 10.04
N PRO A 318 -10.83 -20.96 9.33
CA PRO A 318 -11.61 -22.17 9.17
C PRO A 318 -11.50 -23.05 10.42
N GLY A 319 -12.64 -23.17 11.12
CA GLY A 319 -13.06 -24.14 12.14
C GLY A 319 -12.06 -25.04 12.87
N SER A 320 -12.02 -24.89 14.21
CA SER A 320 -11.97 -26.02 15.13
C SER A 320 -12.88 -25.78 16.33
N SER A 321 -13.57 -26.83 16.75
CA SER A 321 -14.58 -26.91 17.79
C SER A 321 -14.12 -26.46 19.20
N SER A 322 -15.06 -25.83 19.90
CA SER A 322 -15.20 -25.68 21.36
C SER A 322 -14.18 -24.84 22.16
N SER A 323 -14.77 -23.98 22.99
CA SER A 323 -14.27 -23.25 24.16
C SER A 323 -13.81 -21.79 23.95
N ASN A 324 -14.36 -20.94 24.81
CA ASN A 324 -14.34 -19.48 24.81
C ASN A 324 -12.92 -18.88 24.90
N VAL A 325 -12.46 -18.20 23.84
CA VAL A 325 -11.37 -17.21 23.92
C VAL A 325 -11.65 -16.03 22.97
N ARG A 326 -11.42 -14.80 23.43
CA ARG A 326 -11.70 -13.51 22.75
C ARG A 326 -10.94 -13.35 21.41
N PRO A 327 -11.45 -12.55 20.45
CA PRO A 327 -10.86 -12.44 19.12
C PRO A 327 -9.58 -11.57 19.14
N SER A 328 -8.44 -12.15 18.76
CA SER A 328 -7.19 -11.44 18.47
C SER A 328 -6.99 -11.31 16.96
N SER A 329 -6.72 -10.10 16.48
CA SER A 329 -6.50 -9.75 15.07
C SER A 329 -5.16 -10.26 14.55
N THR A 330 -5.14 -10.94 13.39
CA THR A 330 -3.93 -11.36 12.68
C THR A 330 -3.15 -10.15 12.16
N TYR A 331 -2.29 -9.61 13.02
CA TYR A 331 -1.13 -8.79 12.66
C TYR A 331 0.11 -9.59 13.07
N LEU A 332 1.21 -9.48 12.32
CA LEU A 332 2.47 -10.05 12.76
C LEU A 332 2.93 -9.31 14.02
N TYR A 333 2.66 -9.87 15.20
CA TYR A 333 3.34 -9.50 16.43
C TYR A 333 4.59 -10.37 16.49
N MET A 334 5.77 -9.82 16.20
CA MET A 334 7.00 -10.51 16.57
C MET A 334 7.03 -10.60 18.10
N PRO A 335 7.16 -11.79 18.70
CA PRO A 335 7.22 -11.92 20.15
C PRO A 335 8.42 -11.12 20.68
N THR A 336 8.21 -10.41 21.79
CA THR A 336 9.29 -9.78 22.54
C THR A 336 10.27 -10.87 22.94
N ARG A 337 11.50 -10.80 22.43
CA ARG A 337 12.60 -11.70 22.81
C ARG A 337 12.82 -11.57 24.33
N SER A 338 12.64 -12.65 25.08
CA SER A 338 13.13 -12.75 26.46
C SER A 338 14.66 -12.77 26.42
N GLU A 339 15.31 -12.10 27.38
CA GLU A 339 16.75 -11.81 27.38
C GLU A 339 17.69 -13.04 27.46
N ASP A 340 17.18 -14.27 27.42
CA ASP A 340 17.93 -15.48 27.80
C ASP A 340 18.10 -16.57 26.72
N GLU A 341 17.87 -16.32 25.42
CA GLU A 341 18.17 -17.33 24.37
C GLU A 341 19.41 -17.01 23.52
N PRO A 342 20.40 -17.94 23.44
CA PRO A 342 21.68 -17.70 22.80
C PRO A 342 21.58 -17.69 21.26
N LEU A 343 22.38 -16.82 20.64
CA LEU A 343 22.60 -16.78 19.19
C LEU A 343 23.16 -18.12 18.70
N ILE A 344 22.48 -18.77 17.75
CA ILE A 344 23.12 -19.77 16.88
C ILE A 344 23.37 -19.08 15.53
N LEU A 345 24.65 -19.05 15.17
CA LEU A 345 25.25 -18.44 13.98
C LEU A 345 24.70 -18.98 12.65
#